data_AF-A0A832CN03-F1
#
_entry.id   AF-A0A832CN03-F1
#
_cell.length_a   1.000
_cell.length_b   1.000
_cell.length_c   1.000
_cell.angle_alpha   90.00
_cell.angle_beta   90.00
_cell.angle_gamma   90.00
#
_symmetry.space_group_name_H-M   'P 1'
#
loop_
_entity.id
_entity.type
_entity.pdbx_description
1 polymer ?
#
loop_
_entity_poly.entity_id
_entity_poly.type
_entity_poly.pdbx_seq_one_letter_code
_entity_poly.pdbx_strand_id
1 'polypeptide(L)'
;MAHIVGHSANGPRGDANFPQDKLDLYDNLILLCGHHHTEIDAQPASFPVGLLQQWRRDHEAWVQDCLTENLTRITFKELEMVTTAIASHANAPTSTFQALPIEEKMRRNELSDRVRVLLQRAMAGAAEVQAYVQHMATYDDQFPERLRDGFRQRYAEDIAEGLRGDELFVSLVDYAEGDATDLFKRAAGLSVLGYFFGICEVFES
;
A
#
# COMPACT_ATOMS: atom_id res chain seq x y z
N MET A 1 8.98 -14.65 0.17
CA MET A 1 7.67 -14.77 0.82
C MET A 1 7.40 -16.25 1.06
N ALA A 2 6.68 -16.57 2.12
CA ALA A 2 6.39 -17.92 2.56
C ALA A 2 4.87 -18.10 2.67
N HIS A 3 4.37 -19.28 2.32
CA HIS A 3 2.98 -19.62 2.55
C HIS A 3 2.76 -20.05 4.01
N ILE A 4 1.71 -19.50 4.62
CA ILE A 4 1.30 -19.85 5.98
C ILE A 4 0.66 -21.24 5.97
N VAL A 5 -0.34 -21.46 5.12
CA VAL A 5 -0.86 -22.77 4.71
C VAL A 5 -0.09 -23.21 3.47
N GLY A 6 0.58 -24.37 3.56
CA GLY A 6 1.49 -24.85 2.52
C GLY A 6 0.79 -25.15 1.20
N HIS A 7 1.45 -24.82 0.08
CA HIS A 7 0.92 -25.02 -1.26
C HIS A 7 0.66 -26.49 -1.61
N SER A 8 1.47 -27.42 -1.10
CA SER A 8 1.22 -28.86 -1.24
C SER A 8 0.34 -29.34 -0.10
N ALA A 9 -0.77 -30.01 -0.41
CA ALA A 9 -1.67 -30.61 0.59
C ALA A 9 -0.95 -31.64 1.50
N ASN A 10 0.13 -32.26 1.02
CA ASN A 10 0.98 -33.17 1.80
C ASN A 10 2.28 -32.50 2.30
N GLY A 11 2.40 -31.18 2.12
CA GLY A 11 3.55 -30.40 2.58
C GLY A 11 3.50 -30.13 4.09
N PRO A 12 4.54 -29.48 4.65
CA PRO A 12 4.71 -29.31 6.10
C PRO A 12 3.50 -28.71 6.82
N ARG A 13 2.75 -27.82 6.14
CA ARG A 13 1.52 -27.19 6.66
C ARG A 13 0.40 -27.22 5.61
N GLY A 14 0.37 -28.27 4.78
CA GLY A 14 -0.67 -28.45 3.77
C GLY A 14 -2.03 -28.72 4.39
N ASP A 15 -3.08 -28.15 3.82
CA ASP A 15 -4.46 -28.46 4.18
C ASP A 15 -5.27 -28.69 2.89
N ALA A 16 -5.76 -29.92 2.70
CA ALA A 16 -6.56 -30.31 1.55
C ALA A 16 -7.94 -29.62 1.51
N ASN A 17 -8.41 -29.07 2.63
CA ASN A 17 -9.66 -28.33 2.73
C ASN A 17 -9.47 -26.82 2.51
N PHE A 18 -8.23 -26.34 2.42
CA PHE A 18 -7.97 -24.94 2.15
C PHE A 18 -8.27 -24.63 0.67
N PRO A 19 -9.06 -23.57 0.37
CA PRO A 19 -9.41 -23.23 -1.01
C PRO A 19 -8.17 -22.95 -1.85
N GLN A 20 -8.01 -23.65 -2.99
CA GLN A 20 -6.82 -23.51 -3.84
C GLN A 20 -6.66 -22.10 -4.42
N ASP A 21 -7.78 -21.44 -4.73
CA ASP A 21 -7.83 -20.05 -5.20
C ASP A 21 -7.36 -19.04 -4.14
N LYS A 22 -7.22 -19.46 -2.88
CA LYS A 22 -6.73 -18.61 -1.78
C LYS A 22 -5.27 -18.85 -1.41
N LEU A 23 -4.61 -19.85 -2.01
CA LEU A 23 -3.26 -20.25 -1.60
C LEU A 23 -2.25 -19.13 -1.83
N ASP A 24 -2.31 -18.47 -2.99
CA ASP A 24 -1.34 -17.42 -3.35
C ASP A 24 -1.80 -16.01 -2.99
N LEU A 25 -2.96 -15.88 -2.33
CA LEU A 25 -3.46 -14.58 -1.87
C LEU A 25 -2.66 -14.06 -0.69
N TYR A 26 -2.59 -12.73 -0.59
CA TYR A 26 -1.84 -12.00 0.44
C TYR A 26 -2.13 -12.47 1.88
N ASP A 27 -3.36 -12.89 2.16
CA ASP A 27 -3.77 -13.39 3.48
C ASP A 27 -3.14 -14.72 3.88
N ASN A 28 -2.59 -15.46 2.92
CA ASN A 28 -1.84 -16.69 3.16
C ASN A 28 -0.32 -16.49 3.07
N LEU A 29 0.18 -15.25 2.90
CA LEU A 29 1.61 -14.97 2.75
C LEU A 29 2.20 -14.30 3.99
N ILE A 30 3.42 -14.70 4.35
CA ILE A 30 4.25 -14.04 5.37
C ILE A 30 5.66 -13.77 4.83
N LEU A 31 6.25 -12.64 5.21
CA LEU A 31 7.63 -12.29 4.86
C LEU A 31 8.61 -12.89 5.88
N LEU A 32 9.49 -13.76 5.40
CA LEU A 32 10.57 -14.38 6.16
C LEU A 32 11.84 -14.36 5.31
N CYS A 33 13.00 -14.29 5.95
CA CYS A 33 14.28 -14.48 5.25
C CYS A 33 14.46 -15.96 4.88
N GLY A 34 15.33 -16.26 3.91
CA GLY A 34 15.52 -17.63 3.42
C GLY A 34 15.92 -18.65 4.51
N HIS A 35 16.65 -18.20 5.53
CA HIS A 35 17.03 -19.04 6.68
C HIS A 35 15.81 -19.41 7.53
N HIS A 36 15.06 -18.42 8.02
CA HIS A 36 13.87 -18.67 8.84
C HIS A 36 12.76 -19.37 8.04
N HIS A 37 12.66 -19.14 6.74
CA HIS A 37 11.74 -19.87 5.86
C HIS A 37 12.03 -21.39 5.90
N THR A 38 13.29 -21.77 5.74
CA THR A 38 13.72 -23.19 5.78
C THR A 38 13.48 -23.80 7.15
N GLU A 39 13.74 -23.06 8.22
CA GLU A 39 13.58 -23.51 9.59
C GLU A 39 12.12 -23.81 9.94
N ILE A 40 11.19 -22.91 9.58
CA ILE A 40 9.77 -23.10 9.91
C ILE A 40 9.14 -24.25 9.13
N ASP A 41 9.58 -24.49 7.89
CA ASP A 41 9.13 -25.60 7.06
C ASP A 41 9.60 -26.95 7.57
N ALA A 42 10.79 -27.00 8.17
CA ALA A 42 11.30 -28.22 8.79
C ALA A 42 10.56 -28.59 10.09
N GLN A 43 9.83 -27.65 10.70
CA GLN A 43 9.27 -27.81 12.05
C GLN A 43 7.80 -27.38 12.17
N PRO A 44 6.88 -27.95 11.39
CA PRO A 44 5.48 -27.50 11.34
C PRO A 44 4.71 -27.65 12.65
N ALA A 45 5.11 -28.58 13.53
CA ALA A 45 4.52 -28.72 14.86
C ALA A 45 4.88 -27.55 15.80
N SER A 46 6.08 -27.00 15.66
CA SER A 46 6.56 -25.84 16.44
C SER A 46 6.06 -24.51 15.86
N PHE A 47 5.79 -24.48 14.55
CA PHE A 47 5.32 -23.31 13.82
C PHE A 47 3.97 -23.57 13.13
N PRO A 48 2.88 -23.77 13.89
CA PRO A 48 1.58 -24.05 13.30
C PRO A 48 1.02 -22.83 12.55
N VAL A 49 0.08 -23.08 11.62
CA VAL A 49 -0.62 -22.05 10.81
C VAL A 49 -1.10 -20.87 11.67
N GLY A 50 -1.78 -21.16 12.80
CA GLY A 50 -2.30 -20.11 13.68
C GLY A 50 -1.23 -19.20 14.29
N LEU A 51 -0.03 -19.74 14.58
CA LEU A 51 1.09 -18.95 15.09
C LEU A 51 1.66 -18.03 14.00
N LEU A 52 1.83 -18.54 12.78
CA LEU A 52 2.31 -17.74 11.65
C LEU A 52 1.33 -16.62 11.27
N GLN A 53 0.02 -16.90 11.33
CA GLN A 53 -1.01 -15.87 11.18
C GLN A 53 -0.93 -14.80 12.27
N GLN A 54 -0.63 -15.19 13.52
CA GLN A 54 -0.44 -14.23 14.61
C GLN A 54 0.80 -13.36 14.38
N TRP A 55 1.94 -13.96 14.02
CA TRP A 55 3.16 -13.22 13.70
C TRP A 55 2.98 -12.24 12.55
N ARG A 56 2.25 -12.62 11.50
CA ARG A 56 1.88 -11.71 10.41
C ARG A 56 1.10 -10.52 10.96
N ARG A 57 0.02 -10.75 11.73
CA ARG A 57 -0.79 -9.67 12.31
C ARG A 57 0.01 -8.75 13.21
N ASP A 58 0.88 -9.31 14.06
CA ASP A 58 1.71 -8.53 14.98
C ASP A 58 2.74 -7.68 14.22
N HIS A 59 3.34 -8.24 13.16
CA HIS A 59 4.27 -7.50 12.31
C HIS A 59 3.54 -6.40 11.53
N GLU A 60 2.38 -6.71 10.94
CA GLU A 60 1.54 -5.72 10.27
C GLU A 60 1.16 -4.59 11.23
N ALA A 61 0.70 -4.91 12.45
CA ALA A 61 0.38 -3.93 13.47
C ALA A 61 1.60 -3.08 13.86
N TRP A 62 2.76 -3.71 14.07
CA TRP A 62 3.99 -2.99 14.39
C TRP A 62 4.43 -2.06 13.26
N VAL A 63 4.43 -2.53 12.01
CA VAL A 63 4.72 -1.68 10.83
C VAL A 63 3.73 -0.51 10.79
N GLN A 64 2.45 -0.78 11.01
CA GLN A 64 1.40 0.24 11.00
C GLN A 64 1.56 1.27 12.11
N ASP A 65 1.95 0.86 13.32
CA ASP A 65 2.20 1.75 14.46
C ASP A 65 3.46 2.59 14.22
N CYS A 66 4.53 1.97 13.75
CA CYS A 66 5.74 2.69 13.34
C CYS A 66 5.47 3.69 12.22
N LEU A 67 4.68 3.33 11.20
CA LEU A 67 4.30 4.27 10.16
C LEU A 67 3.51 5.43 10.76
N THR A 68 2.49 5.15 11.58
CA THR A 68 1.64 6.17 12.23
C THR A 68 2.45 7.17 13.06
N GLU A 69 3.42 6.70 13.84
CA GLU A 69 4.31 7.58 14.62
C GLU A 69 5.18 8.48 13.74
N ASN A 70 5.57 8.01 12.55
CA ASN A 70 6.43 8.75 11.64
C ASN A 70 5.67 9.65 10.66
N LEU A 71 4.35 9.46 10.44
CA LEU A 71 3.53 10.33 9.60
C LEU A 71 3.53 11.79 10.06
N THR A 72 3.68 12.03 11.37
CA THR A 72 3.76 13.40 11.94
C THR A 72 5.16 14.01 11.93
N ARG A 73 6.17 13.26 11.44
CA ARG A 73 7.59 13.65 11.47
C ARG A 73 8.21 13.70 10.09
N ILE A 74 7.41 13.57 9.03
CA ILE A 74 7.85 13.67 7.63
C ILE A 74 8.46 15.05 7.39
N THR A 75 9.62 15.10 6.75
CA THR A 75 10.26 16.36 6.36
C THR A 75 10.23 16.57 4.85
N PHE A 76 10.61 17.77 4.42
CA PHE A 76 10.65 18.16 3.01
C PHE A 76 11.47 17.18 2.15
N LYS A 77 12.57 16.63 2.71
CA LYS A 77 13.47 15.73 2.00
C LYS A 77 12.78 14.42 1.61
N GLU A 78 12.00 13.83 2.51
CA GLU A 78 11.29 12.58 2.23
C GLU A 78 10.19 12.78 1.20
N LEU A 79 9.47 13.90 1.30
CA LEU A 79 8.46 14.28 0.31
C LEU A 79 9.07 14.48 -1.07
N GLU A 80 10.21 15.16 -1.18
CA GLU A 80 10.92 15.38 -2.45
C GLU A 80 11.33 14.08 -3.14
N MET A 81 11.88 13.12 -2.37
CA MET A 81 12.30 11.84 -2.94
C MET A 81 11.14 11.04 -3.51
N VAL A 82 10.00 10.98 -2.80
CA VAL A 82 8.82 10.22 -3.20
C VAL A 82 8.11 10.90 -4.37
N THR A 83 7.86 12.20 -4.26
CA THR A 83 7.09 12.94 -5.26
C THR A 83 7.82 13.07 -6.59
N THR A 84 9.15 13.23 -6.58
CA THR A 84 9.94 13.23 -7.82
C THR A 84 9.85 11.89 -8.56
N ALA A 85 9.84 10.78 -7.82
CA ALA A 85 9.72 9.45 -8.40
C ALA A 85 8.33 9.21 -9.02
N ILE A 86 7.25 9.67 -8.37
CA ILE A 86 5.90 9.55 -8.90
C ILE A 86 5.72 10.45 -10.14
N ALA A 87 6.17 11.71 -10.06
CA ALA A 87 5.98 12.69 -11.13
C ALA A 87 6.79 12.38 -12.42
N SER A 88 7.86 11.59 -12.33
CA SER A 88 8.66 11.20 -13.49
C SER A 88 7.99 10.14 -14.38
N HIS A 89 6.94 9.48 -13.89
CA HIS A 89 6.20 8.45 -14.62
C HIS A 89 4.96 9.00 -15.35
N ALA A 90 4.59 10.27 -15.16
CA ALA A 90 3.40 10.85 -15.76
C ALA A 90 3.62 11.32 -17.22
N ASN A 91 2.74 10.90 -18.14
CA ASN A 91 2.57 11.55 -19.44
C ASN A 91 1.54 12.68 -19.35
N ALA A 92 1.75 13.73 -20.15
CA ALA A 92 1.06 15.02 -20.28
C ALA A 92 -0.19 15.30 -19.41
N PRO A 93 -0.25 16.45 -18.71
CA PRO A 93 -1.33 16.78 -17.79
C PRO A 93 -2.70 16.86 -18.46
N THR A 94 -3.70 16.19 -17.87
CA THR A 94 -5.11 16.26 -18.33
C THR A 94 -6.02 16.82 -17.22
N SER A 95 -6.93 17.74 -17.57
CA SER A 95 -7.59 18.70 -16.65
C SER A 95 -8.82 18.20 -15.89
N THR A 96 -9.00 18.82 -14.69
CA THR A 96 -10.20 19.04 -13.84
C THR A 96 -11.06 17.85 -13.43
N PHE A 97 -11.08 17.58 -12.11
CA PHE A 97 -11.93 16.59 -11.44
C PHE A 97 -12.43 17.16 -10.10
N GLN A 98 -13.60 16.72 -9.65
CA GLN A 98 -14.37 17.30 -8.54
C GLN A 98 -14.48 16.29 -7.39
N ALA A 99 -13.80 16.50 -6.27
CA ALA A 99 -13.69 15.47 -5.22
C ALA A 99 -15.03 14.89 -4.71
N LEU A 100 -15.20 13.56 -4.78
CA LEU A 100 -16.21 12.81 -4.02
C LEU A 100 -15.81 12.57 -2.56
N PRO A 101 -16.77 12.40 -1.62
CA PRO A 101 -16.49 11.97 -0.26
C PRO A 101 -15.79 10.61 -0.19
N ILE A 102 -14.84 10.44 0.73
CA ILE A 102 -14.01 9.24 0.86
C ILE A 102 -14.81 7.93 0.98
N GLU A 103 -15.96 7.97 1.66
CA GLU A 103 -16.85 6.82 1.85
C GLU A 103 -17.42 6.29 0.52
N GLU A 104 -17.70 7.18 -0.44
CA GLU A 104 -18.24 6.78 -1.75
C GLU A 104 -17.13 6.17 -2.62
N LYS A 105 -15.89 6.68 -2.53
CA LYS A 105 -14.72 6.08 -3.20
C LYS A 105 -14.41 4.70 -2.65
N MET A 106 -14.49 4.53 -1.33
CA MET A 106 -14.31 3.23 -0.69
C MET A 106 -15.35 2.21 -1.15
N ARG A 107 -16.62 2.63 -1.24
CA ARG A 107 -17.71 1.78 -1.72
C ARG A 107 -17.51 1.33 -3.17
N ARG A 108 -17.07 2.24 -4.06
CA ARG A 108 -16.83 1.93 -5.48
C ARG A 108 -15.64 1.00 -5.69
N ASN A 109 -14.58 1.19 -4.93
CA ASN A 109 -13.39 0.33 -5.01
C ASN A 109 -13.48 -0.95 -4.18
N GLU A 110 -14.63 -1.26 -3.55
CA GLU A 110 -14.81 -2.45 -2.71
C GLU A 110 -13.76 -2.56 -1.57
N LEU A 111 -13.33 -1.42 -1.02
CA LEU A 111 -12.29 -1.36 0.01
C LEU A 111 -12.82 -1.80 1.37
N SER A 112 -12.04 -2.62 2.08
CA SER A 112 -12.40 -3.09 3.41
C SER A 112 -12.19 -2.04 4.51
N ASP A 113 -12.74 -2.32 5.69
CA ASP A 113 -12.50 -1.52 6.90
C ASP A 113 -11.00 -1.47 7.29
N ARG A 114 -10.19 -2.44 6.85
CA ARG A 114 -8.73 -2.41 7.05
C ARG A 114 -8.09 -1.27 6.27
N VAL A 115 -8.45 -1.12 4.99
CA VAL A 115 -7.98 -0.03 4.14
C VAL A 115 -8.53 1.32 4.61
N ARG A 116 -9.76 1.35 5.15
CA ARG A 116 -10.36 2.54 5.78
C ARG A 116 -9.46 3.13 6.86
N VAL A 117 -9.05 2.29 7.82
CA VAL A 117 -8.24 2.71 8.96
C VAL A 117 -6.86 3.19 8.48
N LEU A 118 -6.29 2.51 7.48
CA LEU A 118 -5.03 2.89 6.86
C LEU A 118 -5.11 4.27 6.19
N LEU A 119 -6.17 4.52 5.41
CA LEU A 119 -6.41 5.81 4.76
C LEU A 119 -6.63 6.94 5.78
N GLN A 120 -7.44 6.69 6.82
CA GLN A 120 -7.67 7.68 7.89
C GLN A 120 -6.36 8.07 8.58
N ARG A 121 -5.46 7.10 8.80
CA ARG A 121 -4.13 7.36 9.37
C ARG A 121 -3.23 8.09 8.38
N ALA A 122 -3.15 7.64 7.14
CA ALA A 122 -2.36 8.27 6.07
C ALA A 122 -2.71 9.75 5.90
N MET A 123 -3.99 10.09 6.02
CA MET A 123 -4.49 11.46 5.96
C MET A 123 -4.05 12.35 7.13
N ALA A 124 -3.51 11.78 8.22
CA ALA A 124 -2.95 12.59 9.31
C ALA A 124 -1.76 13.44 8.85
N GLY A 125 -0.99 12.99 7.85
CA GLY A 125 0.10 13.74 7.22
C GLY A 125 -0.33 14.54 5.97
N ALA A 126 -1.63 14.61 5.67
CA ALA A 126 -2.13 15.26 4.46
C ALA A 126 -1.87 16.76 4.44
N ALA A 127 -1.83 17.42 5.60
CA ALA A 127 -1.57 18.86 5.69
C ALA A 127 -0.12 19.18 5.28
N GLU A 128 0.84 18.37 5.71
CA GLU A 128 2.25 18.47 5.36
C GLU A 128 2.47 18.20 3.86
N VAL A 129 1.82 17.16 3.32
CA VAL A 129 1.85 16.86 1.88
C VAL A 129 1.24 18.02 1.09
N GLN A 130 0.09 18.56 1.51
CA GLN A 130 -0.54 19.70 0.86
C GLN A 130 0.39 20.92 0.85
N ALA A 131 0.98 21.27 1.99
CA ALA A 131 1.91 22.39 2.11
C ALA A 131 3.12 22.22 1.19
N TYR A 132 3.67 21.00 1.12
CA TYR A 132 4.76 20.66 0.23
C TYR A 132 4.37 20.79 -1.25
N VAL A 133 3.25 20.20 -1.66
CA VAL A 133 2.76 20.25 -3.05
C VAL A 133 2.47 21.70 -3.47
N GLN A 134 1.87 22.50 -2.59
CA GLN A 134 1.64 23.94 -2.84
C GLN A 134 2.95 24.72 -2.96
N HIS A 135 3.94 24.42 -2.12
CA HIS A 135 5.26 25.03 -2.21
C HIS A 135 5.95 24.68 -3.54
N MET A 136 5.95 23.41 -3.93
CA MET A 136 6.52 22.98 -5.21
C MET A 136 5.78 23.58 -6.41
N ALA A 137 4.45 23.74 -6.32
CA ALA A 137 3.64 24.41 -7.34
C ALA A 137 4.01 25.88 -7.57
N THR A 138 4.73 26.53 -6.63
CA THR A 138 5.26 27.88 -6.85
C THR A 138 6.45 27.91 -7.81
N TYR A 139 7.15 26.78 -7.96
CA TYR A 139 8.30 26.63 -8.86
C TYR A 139 7.94 25.87 -10.14
N ASP A 140 6.98 24.94 -10.06
CA ASP A 140 6.53 24.08 -11.14
C ASP A 140 5.02 23.85 -11.02
N ASP A 141 4.24 24.63 -11.76
CA ASP A 141 2.78 24.65 -11.72
C ASP A 141 2.13 23.32 -12.14
N GLN A 142 2.84 22.50 -12.94
CA GLN A 142 2.39 21.18 -13.38
C GLN A 142 2.72 20.06 -12.38
N PHE A 143 3.52 20.34 -11.35
CA PHE A 143 3.95 19.34 -10.38
C PHE A 143 2.78 18.57 -9.72
N PRO A 144 1.71 19.22 -9.22
CA PRO A 144 0.58 18.50 -8.63
C PRO A 144 -0.14 17.59 -9.64
N GLU A 145 -0.22 18.02 -10.91
CA GLU A 145 -0.87 17.26 -11.98
C GLU A 145 -0.07 16.01 -12.33
N ARG A 146 1.26 16.11 -12.42
CA ARG A 146 2.12 14.94 -12.66
C ARG A 146 2.03 13.91 -11.53
N LEU A 147 1.94 14.33 -10.28
CA LEU A 147 1.74 13.41 -9.16
C LEU A 147 0.43 12.64 -9.27
N ARG A 148 -0.66 13.37 -9.54
CA ARG A 148 -1.98 12.77 -9.76
C ARG A 148 -1.96 11.79 -10.94
N ASP A 149 -1.34 12.18 -12.04
CA ASP A 149 -1.35 11.41 -13.27
C ASP A 149 -0.47 10.13 -13.16
N GLY A 150 0.59 10.16 -12.36
CA GLY A 150 1.35 8.96 -11.98
C GLY A 150 0.49 7.92 -11.25
N PHE A 151 -0.26 8.34 -10.23
CA PHE A 151 -1.21 7.45 -9.54
C PHE A 151 -2.32 6.95 -10.47
N ARG A 152 -2.83 7.81 -11.35
CA ARG A 152 -3.88 7.44 -12.30
C ARG A 152 -3.41 6.38 -13.28
N GLN A 153 -2.20 6.52 -13.80
CA GLN A 153 -1.62 5.54 -14.70
C GLN A 153 -1.48 4.19 -13.99
N ARG A 154 -0.89 4.16 -12.79
CA ARG A 154 -0.75 2.92 -12.04
C ARG A 154 -2.09 2.26 -11.71
N TYR A 155 -3.07 3.05 -11.27
CA TYR A 155 -4.43 2.55 -11.02
C TYR A 155 -5.06 1.91 -12.27
N ALA A 156 -4.90 2.53 -13.44
CA ALA A 156 -5.42 2.00 -14.69
C ALA A 156 -4.71 0.70 -15.11
N GLU A 157 -3.40 0.59 -14.91
CA GLU A 157 -2.61 -0.61 -15.15
C GLU A 157 -3.09 -1.76 -14.24
N ASP A 158 -3.22 -1.51 -12.94
CA ASP A 158 -3.67 -2.51 -11.97
C ASP A 158 -5.10 -3.00 -12.26
N ILE A 159 -6.00 -2.09 -12.66
CA ILE A 159 -7.36 -2.46 -13.09
C ILE A 159 -7.34 -3.34 -14.34
N ALA A 160 -6.46 -3.05 -15.30
CA ALA A 160 -6.29 -3.83 -16.52
C ALA A 160 -5.67 -5.22 -16.26
N GLU A 161 -4.84 -5.34 -15.22
CA GLU A 161 -4.31 -6.61 -14.70
C GLU A 161 -5.35 -7.40 -13.88
N GLY A 162 -6.49 -6.78 -13.58
CA GLY A 162 -7.62 -7.43 -12.90
C GLY A 162 -7.62 -7.26 -11.38
N LEU A 163 -6.72 -6.45 -10.81
CA LEU A 163 -6.72 -6.17 -9.37
C LEU A 163 -7.98 -5.37 -8.99
N ARG A 164 -8.56 -5.69 -7.83
CA ARG A 164 -9.76 -5.05 -7.28
C ARG A 164 -9.65 -4.97 -5.76
N GLY A 165 -10.51 -4.19 -5.11
CA GLY A 165 -10.59 -4.17 -3.66
C GLY A 165 -9.28 -3.76 -2.98
N ASP A 166 -8.97 -4.45 -1.90
CA ASP A 166 -7.77 -4.21 -1.10
C ASP A 166 -6.46 -4.47 -1.88
N GLU A 167 -6.46 -5.40 -2.84
CA GLU A 167 -5.25 -5.75 -3.62
C GLU A 167 -4.82 -4.59 -4.53
N LEU A 168 -5.79 -3.92 -5.14
CA LEU A 168 -5.57 -2.70 -5.91
C LEU A 168 -4.98 -1.59 -5.02
N PHE A 169 -5.49 -1.45 -3.80
CA PHE A 169 -4.98 -0.45 -2.86
C PHE A 169 -3.55 -0.75 -2.40
N VAL A 170 -3.24 -2.02 -2.11
CA VAL A 170 -1.90 -2.46 -1.73
C VAL A 170 -0.90 -2.18 -2.84
N SER A 171 -1.26 -2.47 -4.09
CA SER A 171 -0.44 -2.16 -5.26
C SER A 171 -0.11 -0.66 -5.38
N LEU A 172 -1.08 0.22 -5.08
CA LEU A 172 -0.85 1.66 -5.04
C LEU A 172 0.06 2.11 -3.89
N VAL A 173 -0.05 1.46 -2.73
CA VAL A 173 0.86 1.70 -1.60
C VAL A 173 2.29 1.31 -2.01
N ASP A 174 2.47 0.13 -2.58
CA ASP A 174 3.78 -0.35 -3.04
C ASP A 174 4.37 0.57 -4.11
N TYR A 175 3.54 1.10 -5.03
CA TYR A 175 3.97 2.10 -6.00
C TYR A 175 4.40 3.41 -5.34
N ALA A 176 3.66 3.90 -4.34
CA ALA A 176 3.99 5.13 -3.62
C ALA A 176 5.24 5.00 -2.75
N GLU A 177 5.46 3.81 -2.17
CA GLU A 177 6.63 3.51 -1.35
C GLU A 177 7.87 3.20 -2.22
N GLY A 178 7.69 2.62 -3.41
CA GLY A 178 8.77 2.17 -4.29
C GLY A 178 9.70 1.17 -3.59
N ASP A 179 10.99 1.19 -3.92
CA ASP A 179 12.01 0.34 -3.27
C ASP A 179 12.46 0.90 -1.89
N ALA A 180 11.63 1.68 -1.20
CA ALA A 180 12.02 2.33 0.04
C ALA A 180 12.26 1.32 1.17
N THR A 181 13.51 1.24 1.61
CA THR A 181 13.90 0.50 2.83
C THR A 181 13.74 1.33 4.10
N ASP A 182 13.58 2.65 3.96
CA ASP A 182 13.48 3.62 5.07
C ASP A 182 12.03 3.89 5.47
N LEU A 183 11.74 3.81 6.77
CA LEU A 183 10.38 3.97 7.32
C LEU A 183 9.80 5.37 7.07
N PHE A 184 10.63 6.42 7.04
CA PHE A 184 10.14 7.78 6.78
C PHE A 184 9.75 7.97 5.32
N LYS A 185 10.51 7.39 4.38
CA LYS A 185 10.11 7.33 2.96
C LYS A 185 8.81 6.58 2.75
N ARG A 186 8.63 5.43 3.42
CA ARG A 186 7.39 4.66 3.34
C ARG A 186 6.20 5.44 3.89
N ALA A 187 6.38 6.08 5.05
CA ALA A 187 5.37 6.98 5.62
C ALA A 187 5.03 8.15 4.67
N ALA A 188 6.03 8.74 4.02
CA ALA A 188 5.82 9.80 3.02
C ALA A 188 5.03 9.30 1.80
N GLY A 189 5.36 8.13 1.25
CA GLY A 189 4.59 7.46 0.19
C GLY A 189 3.12 7.28 0.56
N LEU A 190 2.89 6.70 1.74
CA LEU A 190 1.55 6.48 2.26
C LEU A 190 0.77 7.79 2.48
N SER A 191 1.39 8.83 3.04
CA SER A 191 0.76 10.16 3.20
C SER A 191 0.43 10.81 1.86
N VAL A 192 1.31 10.68 0.86
CA VAL A 192 1.05 11.21 -0.49
C VAL A 192 -0.13 10.49 -1.12
N LEU A 193 -0.17 9.15 -1.07
CA LEU A 193 -1.32 8.38 -1.53
C LEU A 193 -2.60 8.79 -0.79
N GLY A 194 -2.56 8.87 0.55
CA GLY A 194 -3.72 9.27 1.36
C GLY A 194 -4.24 10.67 1.03
N TYR A 195 -3.34 11.64 0.80
CA TYR A 195 -3.69 12.98 0.34
C TYR A 195 -4.43 12.93 -1.01
N PHE A 196 -3.82 12.33 -2.04
CA PHE A 196 -4.43 12.24 -3.37
C PHE A 196 -5.71 11.40 -3.38
N PHE A 197 -5.79 10.34 -2.58
CA PHE A 197 -7.01 9.55 -2.40
C PHE A 197 -8.16 10.39 -1.83
N GLY A 198 -7.86 11.27 -0.87
CA GLY A 198 -8.82 12.22 -0.32
C GLY A 198 -9.33 13.23 -1.36
N ILE A 199 -8.43 13.78 -2.19
CA ILE A 199 -8.74 14.97 -3.01
C ILE A 199 -9.02 14.69 -4.50
N CYS A 200 -8.69 13.51 -5.04
CA CYS A 200 -8.82 13.21 -6.47
C CYS A 200 -9.90 12.16 -6.78
N GLU A 201 -10.60 12.32 -7.90
CA GLU A 201 -11.55 11.33 -8.46
C GLU A 201 -10.87 10.17 -9.20
N VAL A 202 -9.54 10.06 -9.11
CA VAL A 202 -8.75 9.06 -9.84
C VAL A 202 -9.12 7.62 -9.45
N PHE A 203 -9.61 7.41 -8.23
CA PHE A 203 -9.88 6.10 -7.65
C PHE A 203 -11.38 5.79 -7.68
N GLU A 204 -12.01 5.74 -8.86
CA GLU A 204 -13.48 5.72 -8.96
C GLU A 204 -14.07 4.71 -9.96
N SER A 205 -13.33 3.67 -10.38
CA SER A 205 -13.86 2.70 -11.35
C SER A 205 -15.18 2.04 -10.93
#